data_AF-A0A2W6XWE4-F1
#
_entry.id   AF-A0A2W6XWE4-F1
#
_cell.length_a   1.000
_cell.length_b   1.000
_cell.length_c   1.000
_cell.angle_alpha   90.00
_cell.angle_beta   90.00
_cell.angle_gamma   90.00
#
_symmetry.space_group_name_H-M   'P 1'
#
loop_
_entity.id
_entity.type
_entity.pdbx_description
1 polymer ?
#
loop_
_entity_poly.entity_id
_entity_poly.type
_entity_poly.pdbx_seq_one_letter_code
_entity_poly.pdbx_strand_id
1 'polypeptide(L)'
;MSPGPDPSVMLSLLGGGFVAAFLHAALPTHWLPFTLVGRAQGWRPSRILAVVATAGLAHIIATAAVGALIVAAGLALDRWIEGLLPHLAAVLLFLFGAFYLTRAMLRRAAPADAAPPPAAVSDKAAVWGLVAMMAVSPGEVLLPIYLSTAPQGLGALALLTLMFALGTVAGMTVFTALASAGASILRLERWARYEGAVLGAALIVLGLIVATHQH
;
A
#
# COMPACT_ATOMS: atom_id res chain seq x y z
N MET A 1 -6.98 20.56 28.44
CA MET A 1 -7.56 19.71 27.37
C MET A 1 -7.55 20.54 26.12
N SER A 2 -6.67 20.24 25.17
CA SER A 2 -6.76 20.84 23.83
C SER A 2 -8.14 20.51 23.26
N PRO A 3 -8.83 21.46 22.62
CA PRO A 3 -10.10 21.16 21.96
C PRO A 3 -9.88 20.01 20.98
N GLY A 4 -10.82 19.06 20.96
CA GLY A 4 -10.81 17.98 19.98
C GLY A 4 -10.78 18.56 18.57
N PRO A 5 -10.27 17.81 17.57
CA PRO A 5 -10.21 18.29 16.20
C PRO A 5 -11.59 18.71 15.69
N ASP A 6 -11.62 19.78 14.88
CA ASP A 6 -12.86 20.28 14.29
C ASP A 6 -13.60 19.15 13.54
N PRO A 7 -14.91 18.95 13.77
CA PRO A 7 -15.66 17.84 13.18
C PRO A 7 -15.58 17.76 11.65
N SER A 8 -15.52 18.91 10.98
CA SER A 8 -15.36 19.00 9.52
C SER A 8 -14.00 18.51 9.02
N VAL A 9 -12.93 18.81 9.77
CA VAL A 9 -11.56 18.34 9.48
C VAL A 9 -11.49 16.84 9.66
N MET A 10 -12.03 16.32 10.76
CA MET A 10 -12.09 14.87 11.02
C MET A 10 -12.86 14.14 9.91
N LEU A 11 -14.04 14.63 9.53
CA LEU A 11 -14.85 14.00 8.49
C LEU A 11 -14.15 14.00 7.13
N SER A 12 -13.48 15.11 6.78
CA SER A 12 -12.70 15.20 5.54
C SER A 12 -11.50 14.26 5.54
N LEU A 13 -10.80 14.14 6.68
CA LEU A 13 -9.67 13.23 6.84
C LEU A 13 -10.10 11.76 6.72
N LEU A 14 -11.17 11.37 7.42
CA LEU A 14 -11.66 10.00 7.43
C LEU A 14 -12.25 9.59 6.07
N GLY A 15 -13.05 10.48 5.46
CA GLY A 15 -13.60 10.26 4.13
C GLY A 15 -12.51 10.23 3.05
N GLY A 16 -11.58 11.18 3.10
CA GLY A 16 -10.43 11.24 2.21
C GLY A 16 -9.54 10.00 2.34
N GLY A 17 -9.27 9.55 3.56
CA GLY A 17 -8.51 8.32 3.83
C GLY A 17 -9.16 7.07 3.26
N PHE A 18 -10.48 6.91 3.43
CA PHE A 18 -11.23 5.81 2.83
C PHE A 18 -11.16 5.83 1.30
N VAL A 19 -11.43 6.98 0.68
CA VAL A 19 -11.43 7.12 -0.78
C VAL A 19 -10.04 6.88 -1.35
N ALA A 20 -9.00 7.45 -0.73
CA ALA A 20 -7.62 7.23 -1.12
C ALA A 20 -7.24 5.74 -1.03
N ALA A 21 -7.60 5.07 0.06
CA ALA A 21 -7.36 3.65 0.26
C ALA A 21 -8.08 2.78 -0.78
N PHE A 22 -9.35 3.08 -1.07
CA PHE A 22 -10.16 2.35 -2.05
C PHE A 22 -9.59 2.50 -3.46
N LEU A 23 -9.27 3.74 -3.88
CA LEU A 23 -8.72 4.01 -5.21
C LEU A 23 -7.30 3.44 -5.37
N HIS A 24 -6.48 3.48 -4.33
CA HIS A 24 -5.17 2.83 -4.33
C HIS A 24 -5.30 1.31 -4.47
N ALA A 25 -6.24 0.69 -3.76
CA ALA A 25 -6.52 -0.74 -3.86
C ALA A 25 -7.14 -1.15 -5.21
N ALA A 26 -7.62 -0.20 -6.01
CA ALA A 26 -8.13 -0.48 -7.36
C ALA A 26 -7.03 -0.90 -8.35
N LEU A 27 -5.78 -0.54 -8.05
CA LEU A 27 -4.61 -0.90 -8.84
C LEU A 27 -4.49 -2.42 -8.95
N PRO A 28 -4.43 -3.00 -10.18
CA PRO A 28 -4.39 -4.44 -10.39
C PRO A 28 -3.35 -5.19 -9.58
N THR A 29 -2.22 -4.55 -9.23
CA THR A 29 -1.19 -5.14 -8.37
C THR A 29 -1.70 -5.64 -7.01
N HIS A 30 -2.79 -5.07 -6.49
CA HIS A 30 -3.35 -5.43 -5.19
C HIS A 30 -4.28 -6.64 -5.22
N TRP A 31 -4.98 -6.89 -6.32
CA TRP A 31 -6.03 -7.92 -6.39
C TRP A 31 -5.83 -8.95 -7.50
N LEU A 32 -5.15 -8.59 -8.59
CA LEU A 32 -4.98 -9.44 -9.76
C LEU A 32 -4.22 -10.75 -9.46
N PRO A 33 -3.09 -10.75 -8.71
CA PRO A 33 -2.39 -11.99 -8.40
C PRO A 33 -3.27 -13.04 -7.70
N PHE A 34 -4.18 -12.61 -6.83
CA PHE A 34 -5.10 -13.50 -6.12
C PHE A 34 -6.07 -14.19 -7.09
N THR A 35 -6.63 -13.43 -8.03
CA THR A 35 -7.54 -14.00 -9.03
C THR A 35 -6.84 -14.96 -9.98
N LEU A 36 -5.62 -14.64 -10.41
CA LEU A 36 -4.83 -15.48 -11.31
C LEU A 36 -4.40 -16.78 -10.63
N VAL A 37 -3.81 -16.69 -9.42
CA VAL A 37 -3.41 -17.86 -8.64
C VAL A 37 -4.62 -18.71 -8.24
N GLY A 38 -5.71 -18.07 -7.80
CA GLY A 38 -6.93 -18.76 -7.41
C GLY A 38 -7.55 -19.54 -8.57
N ARG A 39 -7.58 -18.97 -9.78
CA ARG A 39 -8.05 -19.68 -10.98
C ARG A 39 -7.12 -20.83 -11.37
N ALA A 40 -5.80 -20.61 -11.33
CA ALA A 40 -4.82 -21.65 -11.63
C ALA A 40 -4.89 -22.84 -10.66
N GLN A 41 -5.20 -22.58 -9.38
CA GLN A 41 -5.40 -23.58 -8.33
C GLN A 41 -6.83 -24.16 -8.28
N GLY A 42 -7.73 -23.74 -9.17
CA GLY A 42 -9.12 -24.21 -9.19
C GLY A 42 -9.97 -23.79 -7.97
N TRP A 43 -9.62 -22.68 -7.31
CA TRP A 43 -10.35 -22.19 -6.15
C TRP A 43 -11.72 -21.64 -6.52
N ARG A 44 -12.69 -21.88 -5.63
CA ARG A 44 -14.01 -21.21 -5.70
C ARG A 44 -13.85 -19.70 -5.48
N PRO A 45 -14.67 -18.83 -6.11
CA PRO A 45 -14.56 -17.38 -5.95
C PRO A 45 -14.60 -16.90 -4.49
N SER A 46 -15.42 -17.53 -3.64
CA SER A 46 -15.49 -17.21 -2.21
C SER A 46 -14.16 -17.37 -1.48
N ARG A 47 -13.35 -18.37 -1.87
CA ARG A 47 -12.02 -18.57 -1.30
C ARG A 47 -11.05 -17.48 -1.77
N ILE A 48 -11.11 -17.08 -3.04
CA ILE A 48 -10.28 -15.98 -3.55
C ILE A 48 -10.60 -14.69 -2.78
N LEU A 49 -11.89 -14.41 -2.59
CA LEU A 49 -12.36 -13.25 -1.82
C LEU A 49 -11.94 -13.29 -0.33
N ALA A 50 -11.99 -14.47 0.30
CA ALA A 50 -11.51 -14.62 1.67
C ALA A 50 -10.00 -14.36 1.77
N VAL A 51 -9.20 -14.95 0.88
CA VAL A 51 -7.74 -14.80 0.89
C VAL A 51 -7.33 -13.35 0.61
N VAL A 52 -7.96 -12.67 -0.35
CA VAL A 52 -7.63 -11.27 -0.66
C VAL A 52 -8.03 -10.33 0.50
N ALA A 53 -9.16 -10.57 1.16
CA ALA A 53 -9.58 -9.79 2.32
C ALA A 53 -8.61 -9.97 3.50
N THR A 54 -8.18 -11.21 3.77
CA THR A 54 -7.14 -11.50 4.79
C THR A 54 -5.82 -10.82 4.44
N ALA A 55 -5.41 -10.86 3.18
CA ALA A 55 -4.17 -10.21 2.74
C ALA A 55 -4.25 -8.68 2.86
N GLY A 56 -5.38 -8.07 2.49
CA GLY A 56 -5.60 -6.63 2.65
C GLY A 56 -5.55 -6.20 4.12
N LEU A 57 -6.17 -6.97 5.02
CA LEU A 57 -6.08 -6.70 6.45
C LEU A 57 -4.65 -6.83 6.99
N ALA A 58 -3.94 -7.91 6.61
CA ALA A 58 -2.55 -8.12 7.00
C ALA A 58 -1.64 -6.97 6.54
N HIS A 59 -1.85 -6.48 5.31
CA HIS A 59 -1.14 -5.33 4.75
C HIS A 59 -1.38 -4.04 5.54
N ILE A 60 -2.63 -3.73 5.92
CA ILE A 60 -2.93 -2.54 6.71
C ILE A 60 -2.39 -2.66 8.13
N ILE A 61 -2.45 -3.83 8.76
CA ILE A 61 -1.84 -4.05 10.08
C ILE A 61 -0.33 -3.82 10.03
N ALA A 62 0.36 -4.42 9.04
CA ALA A 62 1.81 -4.25 8.88
C ALA A 62 2.19 -2.79 8.62
N THR A 63 1.46 -2.12 7.72
CA THR A 63 1.71 -0.71 7.37
C THR A 63 1.42 0.22 8.55
N ALA A 64 0.31 0.02 9.26
CA ALA A 64 -0.04 0.80 10.44
C ALA A 64 0.98 0.62 11.57
N ALA A 65 1.52 -0.59 11.75
CA ALA A 65 2.58 -0.85 12.72
C ALA A 65 3.85 -0.08 12.36
N VAL A 66 4.30 -0.12 11.09
CA VAL A 66 5.44 0.66 10.61
C VAL A 66 5.18 2.16 10.79
N GLY A 67 4.02 2.66 10.38
CA GLY A 67 3.65 4.07 10.54
C GLY A 67 3.63 4.52 12.00
N ALA A 68 3.08 3.71 12.91
CA ALA A 68 3.05 4.00 14.33
C ALA A 68 4.47 4.05 14.93
N LEU A 69 5.36 3.14 14.52
CA LEU A 69 6.77 3.17 14.93
C LEU A 69 7.48 4.44 14.43
N ILE A 70 7.22 4.88 13.19
CA ILE A 70 7.78 6.12 12.65
C ILE A 70 7.28 7.33 13.44
N VAL A 71 5.97 7.43 13.71
CA VAL A 71 5.39 8.52 14.51
C VAL A 71 5.97 8.52 15.93
N ALA A 72 6.06 7.36 16.57
CA ALA A 72 6.64 7.23 17.91
C ALA A 72 8.12 7.64 17.95
N ALA A 73 8.90 7.25 16.94
CA ALA A 73 10.28 7.67 16.80
C ALA A 73 10.38 9.19 16.60
N GLY A 74 9.53 9.78 15.77
CA GLY A 74 9.45 11.23 15.55
C GLY A 74 9.20 11.99 16.86
N LEU A 75 8.18 11.60 17.63
CA LEU A 75 7.85 12.22 18.93
C LEU A 75 8.93 12.05 20.00
N ALA A 76 9.72 10.97 19.93
CA ALA A 76 10.84 10.74 20.85
C ALA A 76 12.07 11.59 20.48
N LEU A 77 12.26 11.85 19.18
CA LEU A 77 13.45 12.50 18.62
C LEU A 77 13.31 14.04 18.52
N ASP A 78 12.08 14.55 18.50
CA ASP A 78 11.71 15.98 18.42
C ASP A 78 12.47 16.88 19.42
N ARG A 79 12.81 16.31 20.59
CA ARG A 79 13.48 17.02 21.71
C ARG A 79 14.98 17.25 21.50
N TRP A 80 15.58 16.54 20.54
CA TRP A 80 17.02 16.52 20.33
C TRP A 80 17.42 17.05 18.95
N ILE A 81 16.46 17.19 18.04
CA ILE A 81 16.71 17.29 16.60
C ILE A 81 15.70 18.25 15.94
N GLU A 82 15.68 19.51 16.35
CA GLU A 82 15.03 20.56 15.53
C GLU A 82 15.85 20.76 14.24
N GLY A 83 15.23 20.54 13.07
CA GLY A 83 15.80 20.83 11.74
C GLY A 83 16.37 19.65 10.94
N LEU A 84 16.71 18.51 11.55
CA LEU A 84 17.31 17.36 10.82
C LEU A 84 16.26 16.38 10.25
N LEU A 85 15.09 16.27 10.92
CA LEU A 85 14.04 15.32 10.55
C LEU A 85 13.53 15.48 9.10
N PRO A 86 13.32 16.70 8.58
CA PRO A 86 12.92 16.90 7.19
C PRO A 86 14.01 16.51 6.18
N HIS A 87 15.28 16.74 6.53
CA HIS A 87 16.43 16.32 5.71
C HIS A 87 16.54 14.80 5.67
N LEU A 88 16.38 14.12 6.81
CA LEU A 88 16.35 12.66 6.88
C LEU A 88 15.18 12.06 6.10
N ALA A 89 13.98 12.65 6.19
CA ALA A 89 12.81 12.21 5.43
C ALA A 89 13.02 12.38 3.91
N ALA A 90 13.56 13.51 3.48
CA ALA A 90 13.91 13.76 2.07
C ALA A 90 14.94 12.74 1.56
N VAL A 91 16.01 12.49 2.33
CA VAL A 91 17.03 11.48 1.99
C VAL A 91 16.40 10.08 1.90
N LEU A 92 15.55 9.70 2.86
CA LEU A 92 14.91 8.39 2.86
C LEU A 92 13.97 8.21 1.66
N LEU A 93 13.18 9.25 1.32
CA LEU A 93 12.31 9.27 0.13
C LEU A 93 13.12 9.15 -1.16
N PHE A 94 14.24 9.89 -1.28
CA PHE A 94 15.14 9.78 -2.42
C PHE A 94 15.74 8.37 -2.54
N LEU A 95 16.19 7.78 -1.43
CA LEU A 95 16.75 6.43 -1.42
C LEU A 95 15.70 5.37 -1.78
N PHE A 96 14.48 5.47 -1.26
CA PHE A 96 13.39 4.57 -1.62
C PHE A 96 12.95 4.73 -3.08
N GLY A 97 12.80 5.96 -3.55
CA GLY A 97 12.48 6.25 -4.95
C GLY A 97 13.55 5.72 -5.90
N ALA A 98 14.83 5.94 -5.58
CA ALA A 98 15.96 5.41 -6.34
C ALA A 98 16.00 3.88 -6.30
N PHE A 99 15.74 3.25 -5.15
CA PHE A 99 15.67 1.79 -5.02
C PHE A 99 14.57 1.20 -5.89
N TYR A 100 13.35 1.74 -5.82
CA TYR A 100 12.22 1.24 -6.63
C TYR A 100 12.43 1.49 -8.12
N LEU A 101 12.95 2.66 -8.50
CA LEU A 101 13.29 2.97 -9.89
C LEU A 101 14.38 2.04 -10.41
N THR A 102 15.47 1.86 -9.65
CA THR A 102 16.58 0.97 -10.01
C THR A 102 16.10 -0.48 -10.09
N ARG A 103 15.29 -0.95 -9.14
CA ARG A 103 14.68 -2.29 -9.21
C ARG A 103 13.76 -2.45 -10.42
N ALA A 104 12.98 -1.43 -10.76
CA ALA A 104 12.12 -1.45 -11.94
C ALA A 104 12.93 -1.48 -13.25
N MET A 105 14.05 -0.76 -13.31
CA MET A 105 14.95 -0.72 -14.46
C MET A 105 15.85 -1.97 -14.56
N LEU A 106 16.25 -2.56 -13.43
CA LEU A 106 17.10 -3.75 -13.35
C LEU A 106 16.33 -5.07 -13.39
N ARG A 107 14.99 -5.06 -13.21
CA ARG A 107 14.15 -6.21 -13.53
C ARG A 107 14.23 -6.46 -15.03
N ARG A 108 15.24 -7.23 -15.45
CA ARG A 108 15.16 -7.98 -16.68
C ARG A 108 13.93 -8.87 -16.56
N ALA A 109 13.00 -8.76 -17.50
CA ALA A 109 12.01 -9.80 -17.69
C ALA A 109 12.79 -11.10 -17.82
N ALA A 110 12.66 -12.01 -16.85
CA ALA A 110 13.20 -13.35 -17.01
C ALA A 110 12.57 -13.91 -18.31
N PRO A 111 13.36 -14.51 -19.21
CA PRO A 111 12.79 -15.18 -20.37
C PRO A 111 11.75 -16.18 -19.87
N ALA A 112 10.52 -16.10 -20.41
CA ALA A 112 9.41 -16.95 -20.01
C ALA A 112 9.73 -18.46 -20.16
N ASP A 113 10.75 -18.76 -20.98
CA ASP A 113 11.11 -20.11 -21.42
C ASP A 113 12.15 -20.81 -20.51
N ALA A 114 12.70 -20.12 -19.50
CA ALA A 114 13.73 -20.67 -18.60
C ALA A 114 13.19 -21.16 -17.25
N ALA A 115 11.89 -21.01 -16.99
CA ALA A 115 11.29 -21.48 -15.75
C ALA A 115 11.04 -23.00 -15.84
N PRO A 116 11.57 -23.82 -14.91
CA PRO A 116 11.15 -25.22 -14.82
C PRO A 116 9.62 -25.26 -14.65
N PRO A 117 8.93 -26.32 -15.13
CA PRO A 117 7.48 -26.45 -14.96
C PRO A 117 7.15 -26.19 -13.49
N PRO A 118 6.21 -25.28 -13.20
CA PRO A 118 5.93 -24.88 -11.83
C PRO A 118 5.64 -26.14 -11.03
N ALA A 119 6.50 -26.44 -10.05
CA ALA A 119 6.26 -27.52 -9.12
C ALA A 119 4.85 -27.33 -8.54
N ALA A 120 4.08 -28.41 -8.40
CA ALA A 120 2.73 -28.33 -7.87
C ALA A 120 2.75 -27.64 -6.49
N VAL A 121 2.38 -26.36 -6.45
CA VAL A 121 2.41 -25.56 -5.23
C VAL A 121 1.17 -25.91 -4.43
N SER A 122 1.34 -26.37 -3.20
CA SER A 122 0.19 -26.63 -2.34
C SER A 122 -0.63 -25.37 -2.13
N ASP A 123 -1.93 -25.55 -2.00
CA ASP A 123 -2.90 -24.52 -1.63
C ASP A 123 -2.45 -23.64 -0.45
N LYS A 124 -1.89 -24.28 0.58
CA LYS A 124 -1.41 -23.59 1.79
C LYS A 124 -0.23 -22.68 1.47
N ALA A 125 0.73 -23.16 0.66
CA ALA A 125 1.87 -22.37 0.24
C ALA A 125 1.44 -21.19 -0.64
N ALA A 126 0.48 -21.38 -1.55
CA ALA A 126 -0.07 -20.31 -2.37
C ALA A 126 -0.76 -19.22 -1.51
N VAL A 127 -1.60 -19.61 -0.55
CA VAL A 127 -2.29 -18.67 0.34
C VAL A 127 -1.27 -17.86 1.16
N TRP A 128 -0.35 -18.52 1.85
CA TRP A 128 0.62 -17.82 2.70
C TRP A 128 1.61 -16.98 1.88
N GLY A 129 2.00 -17.43 0.69
CA GLY A 129 2.83 -16.65 -0.22
C GLY A 129 2.14 -15.36 -0.66
N LEU A 130 0.85 -15.41 -1.02
CA LEU A 130 0.07 -14.23 -1.40
C LEU A 130 -0.11 -13.26 -0.23
N VAL A 131 -0.48 -13.77 0.96
CA VAL A 131 -0.66 -12.94 2.16
C VAL A 131 0.65 -12.28 2.57
N ALA A 132 1.76 -13.03 2.60
CA ALA A 132 3.06 -12.49 2.98
C ALA A 132 3.56 -11.45 1.98
N MET A 133 3.42 -11.71 0.67
CA MET A 133 3.79 -10.76 -0.37
C MET A 133 3.04 -9.43 -0.23
N MET A 134 1.73 -9.49 0.03
CA MET A 134 0.90 -8.31 0.23
C MET A 134 1.25 -7.58 1.54
N ALA A 135 1.44 -8.33 2.63
CA ALA A 135 1.75 -7.78 3.94
C ALA A 135 3.09 -7.00 3.97
N VAL A 136 4.08 -7.45 3.19
CA VAL A 136 5.42 -6.84 3.13
C VAL A 136 5.49 -5.71 2.09
N SER A 137 4.49 -5.56 1.22
CA SER A 137 4.43 -4.45 0.27
C SER A 137 4.32 -3.11 1.02
N PRO A 138 5.05 -2.05 0.62
CA PRO A 138 4.97 -0.75 1.28
C PRO A 138 3.58 -0.14 1.12
N GLY A 139 2.97 0.32 2.22
CA GLY A 139 1.71 1.08 2.17
C GLY A 139 1.97 2.58 2.01
N GLU A 140 2.29 2.99 0.78
CA GLU A 140 2.80 4.33 0.47
C GLU A 140 1.78 5.45 0.68
N VAL A 141 0.48 5.14 0.67
CA VAL A 141 -0.58 6.12 0.88
C VAL A 141 -0.84 6.37 2.37
N LEU A 142 -0.76 5.33 3.21
CA LEU A 142 -1.08 5.47 4.64
C LEU A 142 0.03 6.20 5.42
N LEU A 143 1.31 5.95 5.09
CA LEU A 143 2.44 6.52 5.84
C LEU A 143 2.45 8.06 5.86
N PRO A 144 2.34 8.78 4.71
CA PRO A 144 2.30 10.23 4.71
C PRO A 144 1.10 10.81 5.47
N ILE A 145 -0.07 10.16 5.36
CA ILE A 145 -1.29 10.60 6.06
C ILE A 145 -1.14 10.39 7.58
N TYR A 146 -0.47 9.32 8.01
CA TYR A 146 -0.13 9.10 9.42
C TYR A 146 0.70 10.25 10.00
N LEU A 147 1.72 10.70 9.28
CA LEU A 147 2.57 11.81 9.72
C LEU A 147 1.77 13.12 9.81
N SER A 148 0.91 13.41 8.83
CA SER A 148 0.07 14.61 8.86
C SER A 148 -1.06 14.55 9.90
N THR A 149 -1.43 13.34 10.34
CA THR A 149 -2.52 13.08 11.31
C THR A 149 -2.01 12.91 12.75
N ALA A 150 -0.70 12.77 12.95
CA ALA A 150 -0.12 12.59 14.27
C ALA A 150 -0.48 13.72 15.28
N PRO A 151 -0.50 15.02 14.88
CA PRO A 151 -0.88 16.11 15.79
C PRO A 151 -2.33 16.03 16.33
N GLN A 152 -3.24 15.36 15.61
CA GLN A 152 -4.65 15.20 15.96
C GLN A 152 -4.86 14.09 17.03
N GLY A 153 -3.79 13.37 17.40
CA GLY A 153 -3.77 12.41 18.49
C GLY A 153 -4.10 10.97 18.09
N LEU A 154 -3.88 10.05 19.03
CA LEU A 154 -4.00 8.60 18.79
C LEU A 154 -5.41 8.14 18.38
N GLY A 155 -6.46 8.82 18.86
CA GLY A 155 -7.84 8.52 18.48
C GLY A 155 -8.11 8.82 16.99
N ALA A 156 -7.58 9.93 16.48
CA ALA A 156 -7.68 10.30 15.07
C ALA A 156 -6.93 9.30 14.18
N LEU A 157 -5.72 8.89 14.60
CA LEU A 157 -4.94 7.86 13.92
C LEU A 157 -5.68 6.52 13.89
N ALA A 158 -6.24 6.07 15.02
CA ALA A 158 -6.97 4.80 15.06
C ALA A 158 -8.21 4.79 14.14
N LEU A 159 -8.99 5.89 14.14
CA LEU A 159 -10.15 6.04 13.26
C LEU A 159 -9.75 6.10 11.78
N LEU A 160 -8.68 6.84 11.47
CA LEU A 160 -8.11 6.88 10.13
C LEU A 160 -7.71 5.47 9.67
N THR A 161 -6.98 4.72 10.49
CA THR A 161 -6.55 3.34 10.16
C THR A 161 -7.73 2.42 9.93
N LEU A 162 -8.79 2.54 10.72
CA LEU A 162 -10.01 1.79 10.52
C LEU A 162 -10.65 2.13 9.16
N MET A 163 -10.82 3.41 8.86
CA MET A 163 -11.39 3.85 7.58
C MET A 163 -10.52 3.43 6.39
N PHE A 164 -9.20 3.49 6.55
CA PHE A 164 -8.25 3.04 5.56
C PHE A 164 -8.37 1.52 5.34
N ALA A 165 -8.44 0.73 6.41
CA ALA A 165 -8.66 -0.71 6.34
C ALA A 165 -9.96 -1.07 5.62
N LEU A 166 -11.06 -0.36 5.94
CA LEU A 166 -12.34 -0.54 5.27
C LEU A 166 -12.23 -0.22 3.77
N GLY A 167 -11.60 0.89 3.40
CA GLY A 167 -11.41 1.29 2.01
C GLY A 167 -10.56 0.28 1.23
N THR A 168 -9.43 -0.17 1.81
CA THR A 168 -8.54 -1.17 1.18
C THR A 168 -9.23 -2.50 1.01
N VAL A 169 -9.87 -3.05 2.06
CA VAL A 169 -10.57 -4.34 1.97
C VAL A 169 -11.73 -4.25 0.98
N ALA A 170 -12.50 -3.15 1.01
CA ALA A 170 -13.59 -2.94 0.05
C ALA A 170 -13.08 -2.88 -1.39
N GLY A 171 -12.03 -2.09 -1.65
CA GLY A 171 -11.42 -2.00 -2.99
C GLY A 171 -10.94 -3.37 -3.48
N MET A 172 -10.05 -4.01 -2.71
CA MET A 172 -9.50 -5.31 -3.10
C MET A 172 -10.59 -6.36 -3.34
N THR A 173 -11.62 -6.44 -2.49
CA THR A 173 -12.70 -7.43 -2.64
C THR A 173 -13.61 -7.13 -3.83
N VAL A 174 -13.99 -5.88 -4.06
CA VAL A 174 -14.82 -5.46 -5.20
C VAL A 174 -14.12 -5.76 -6.52
N PHE A 175 -12.87 -5.33 -6.69
CA PHE A 175 -12.14 -5.56 -7.94
C PHE A 175 -11.78 -7.04 -8.15
N THR A 176 -11.49 -7.78 -7.07
CA THR A 176 -11.34 -9.25 -7.13
C THR A 176 -12.64 -9.93 -7.60
N ALA A 177 -13.80 -9.50 -7.10
CA ALA A 177 -15.09 -10.06 -7.49
C ALA A 177 -15.39 -9.79 -8.96
N LEU A 178 -15.21 -8.53 -9.41
CA LEU A 178 -15.40 -8.13 -10.80
C LEU A 178 -14.49 -8.91 -11.76
N ALA A 179 -13.22 -9.08 -11.40
CA ALA A 179 -12.28 -9.87 -12.19
C ALA A 179 -12.63 -11.37 -12.18
N SER A 180 -13.05 -11.92 -11.04
CA SER A 180 -13.50 -13.32 -10.94
C SER A 180 -14.75 -13.59 -11.78
N ALA A 181 -15.62 -12.59 -11.97
CA ALA A 181 -16.81 -12.64 -12.80
C ALA A 181 -16.55 -12.55 -14.32
N GLY A 182 -15.29 -12.38 -14.76
CA GLY A 182 -14.92 -12.42 -16.18
C GLY A 182 -14.82 -11.07 -16.87
N ALA A 183 -14.74 -9.95 -16.13
CA ALA A 183 -14.33 -8.67 -16.71
C ALA A 183 -12.95 -8.84 -17.36
N SER A 184 -12.71 -8.20 -18.52
CA SER A 184 -11.56 -8.46 -19.40
C SER A 184 -10.18 -8.21 -18.74
N ILE A 185 -9.68 -9.18 -17.99
CA ILE A 185 -8.40 -9.15 -17.24
C ILE A 185 -7.21 -8.83 -18.18
N LEU A 186 -7.29 -9.25 -19.45
CA LEU A 186 -6.25 -9.08 -20.46
C LEU A 186 -5.92 -7.61 -20.80
N ARG A 187 -6.84 -6.67 -20.56
CA ARG A 187 -6.57 -5.23 -20.78
C ARG A 187 -5.85 -4.60 -19.59
N LEU A 188 -6.14 -5.02 -18.36
CA LEU A 188 -5.62 -4.40 -17.13
C LEU A 188 -4.15 -4.78 -16.86
N GLU A 189 -3.74 -5.99 -17.22
CA GLU A 189 -2.36 -6.48 -17.05
C GLU A 189 -1.32 -5.64 -17.81
N ARG A 190 -1.69 -5.13 -19.00
CA ARG A 190 -0.84 -4.25 -19.81
C ARG A 190 -0.54 -2.90 -19.15
N TRP A 191 -1.48 -2.37 -18.35
CA TRP A 191 -1.33 -1.10 -17.66
C TRP A 191 -0.61 -1.24 -16.32
N ALA A 192 -0.81 -2.36 -15.61
CA ALA A 192 -0.17 -2.65 -14.33
C ALA A 192 1.38 -2.62 -14.39
N ARG A 193 1.96 -2.91 -15.55
CA ARG A 193 3.41 -2.78 -15.81
C ARG A 193 3.97 -1.38 -15.50
N TYR A 194 3.18 -0.33 -15.70
CA TYR A 194 3.64 1.05 -15.58
C TYR A 194 3.48 1.62 -14.16
N GLU A 195 2.74 0.94 -13.28
CA GLU A 195 2.50 1.41 -11.92
C GLU A 195 3.79 1.67 -11.16
N GLY A 196 4.75 0.74 -11.17
CA GLY A 196 6.02 0.91 -10.47
C GLY A 196 6.84 2.11 -10.96
N ALA A 197 6.74 2.45 -12.24
CA ALA A 197 7.41 3.62 -12.82
C ALA A 197 6.70 4.93 -12.44
N VAL A 198 5.36 4.95 -12.47
CA VAL A 198 4.55 6.10 -12.07
C VAL A 198 4.73 6.39 -10.57
N LEU A 199 4.73 5.35 -9.75
CA LEU A 199 4.94 5.41 -8.31
C LEU A 199 6.34 5.95 -7.98
N GLY A 200 7.37 5.40 -8.63
CA GLY A 200 8.75 5.88 -8.48
C GLY A 200 8.91 7.35 -8.89
N ALA A 201 8.31 7.77 -10.01
CA ALA A 201 8.33 9.16 -10.44
C ALA A 201 7.59 10.08 -9.46
N ALA A 202 6.43 9.66 -8.96
CA ALA A 202 5.65 10.42 -7.99
C ALA A 202 6.42 10.63 -6.67
N LEU A 203 7.11 9.60 -6.16
CA LEU A 203 7.95 9.70 -4.96
C LEU A 203 9.13 10.65 -5.15
N ILE A 204 9.78 10.64 -6.33
CA ILE A 204 10.85 11.57 -6.67
C ILE A 204 10.34 13.02 -6.69
N VAL A 205 9.21 13.26 -7.36
CA VAL A 205 8.58 14.59 -7.42
C VAL A 205 8.20 15.07 -6.02
N LEU A 206 7.59 14.21 -5.20
CA LEU A 206 7.22 14.54 -3.83
C LEU A 206 8.46 14.87 -2.98
N GLY A 207 9.54 14.09 -3.11
CA GLY A 207 10.83 14.38 -2.48
C GLY A 207 11.41 15.74 -2.90
N LEU A 208 11.29 16.10 -4.18
CA LEU A 208 11.73 17.40 -4.69
C LEU A 208 10.89 18.56 -4.14
N ILE A 209 9.57 18.40 -4.06
CA ILE A 209 8.66 19.41 -3.49
C ILE A 209 8.99 19.64 -2.02
N VAL A 210 9.13 18.56 -1.23
CA VAL A 210 9.50 18.66 0.20
C VAL A 210 10.87 19.31 0.39
N ALA A 211 11.83 19.06 -0.50
CA ALA A 211 13.15 19.68 -0.44
C ALA A 211 13.14 21.17 -0.81
N THR A 212 12.19 21.62 -1.62
CA THR A 212 12.16 22.99 -2.18
C THR A 212 11.15 23.92 -1.51
N HIS A 213 10.15 23.40 -0.79
CA HIS A 213 9.09 24.17 -0.14
C HIS A 213 9.27 24.25 1.40
N GLN A 214 10.51 24.27 1.90
CA GLN A 214 10.83 24.38 3.34
C GLN A 214 10.74 25.83 3.87
N HIS A 215 9.67 26.55 3.56
CA HIS A 215 9.44 27.91 4.03
C HIS A 215 8.14 28.03 4.82
#